data_AF-A0A7W4C2T7-F1
#
_entry.id   AF-A0A7W4C2T7-F1
#
_cell.length_a   1.000
_cell.length_b   1.000
_cell.length_c   1.000
_cell.angle_alpha   90.00
_cell.angle_beta   90.00
_cell.angle_gamma   90.00
#
_symmetry.space_group_name_H-M   'P 1'
#
loop_
_entity.id
_entity.type
_entity.pdbx_description
1 polymer ?
#
loop_
_entity_poly.entity_id
_entity_poly.type
_entity_poly.pdbx_seq_one_letter_code
_entity_poly.pdbx_strand_id
1 'polypeptide(L)'
;MTNREIITLMHKLSHGRIGPCGNWVRVFNDSEELDEMKFSKLFEDTIQSDIVVIYQSSINVTEAKASEAFEIVAQFVKHGVVKIADVRFTSQIEIDPLGVGAAYRTNK
;
A
#
# COMPACT_ATOMS: atom_id res chain seq x y z
N MET A 1 12.20 6.90 8.56
CA MET A 1 11.79 8.29 8.23
C MET A 1 10.88 8.85 9.32
N THR A 2 10.72 10.18 9.43
CA THR A 2 9.68 10.80 10.26
C THR A 2 8.32 10.83 9.54
N ASN A 3 7.22 10.83 10.29
CA ASN A 3 5.86 10.93 9.71
C ASN A 3 5.70 12.15 8.79
N ARG A 4 6.33 13.28 9.12
CA ARG A 4 6.30 14.50 8.29
C ARG A 4 6.97 14.28 6.93
N GLU A 5 8.10 13.58 6.89
CA GLU A 5 8.79 13.24 5.64
C GLU A 5 7.94 12.31 4.78
N ILE A 6 7.33 11.29 5.40
CA ILE A 6 6.45 10.36 4.70
C ILE A 6 5.26 11.09 4.09
N ILE A 7 4.55 11.91 4.89
CA ILE A 7 3.41 12.70 4.43
C ILE A 7 3.84 13.58 3.24
N THR A 8 4.99 14.26 3.34
CA THR A 8 5.50 15.14 2.28
C THR A 8 5.81 14.35 1.00
N LEU A 9 6.42 13.17 1.11
CA LEU A 9 6.72 12.29 -0.02
C LEU A 9 5.44 11.76 -0.66
N MET A 10 4.49 11.29 0.14
CA MET A 10 3.22 10.76 -0.34
C MET A 10 2.36 11.83 -1.02
N HIS A 11 2.35 13.07 -0.52
CA HIS A 11 1.67 14.18 -1.20
C HIS A 11 2.30 14.53 -2.55
N LYS A 12 3.63 14.46 -2.67
CA LYS A 12 4.35 14.69 -3.93
C LYS A 12 4.07 13.59 -4.95
N LEU A 13 4.00 12.33 -4.50
CA LEU A 13 3.73 11.18 -5.36
C LEU A 13 2.26 11.09 -5.76
N SER A 14 1.35 11.44 -4.84
CA SER A 14 -0.10 11.43 -5.08
C SER A 14 -0.58 12.51 -6.07
N HIS A 15 0.22 13.54 -6.36
CA HIS A 15 -0.10 14.53 -7.40
C HIS A 15 -0.04 13.94 -8.82
N GLY A 16 0.67 12.82 -9.01
CA GLY A 16 0.38 11.90 -10.08
C GLY A 16 -0.61 10.88 -9.54
N ARG A 17 -1.82 10.78 -10.13
CA ARG A 17 -2.53 9.50 -10.03
C ARG A 17 -1.51 8.41 -10.32
N ILE A 18 -1.45 7.39 -9.47
CA ILE A 18 -0.83 6.11 -9.82
C ILE A 18 -1.33 5.84 -11.24
N GLY A 19 -0.42 5.90 -12.22
CA GLY A 19 -0.77 5.83 -13.64
C GLY A 19 -1.65 4.60 -13.87
N PRO A 20 -2.48 4.58 -14.94
CA PRO A 20 -3.64 3.70 -15.10
C PRO A 20 -3.41 2.38 -14.39
N CYS A 21 -3.95 2.28 -13.17
CA CYS A 21 -3.58 1.25 -12.23
C CYS A 21 -3.66 -0.10 -12.93
N GLY A 22 -2.59 -0.89 -12.83
CA GLY A 22 -2.60 -2.27 -13.29
C GLY A 22 -3.82 -3.01 -12.74
N ASN A 23 -4.24 -4.05 -13.45
CA ASN A 23 -5.45 -4.84 -13.16
C ASN A 23 -5.80 -4.89 -11.67
N TRP A 24 -6.96 -4.33 -11.32
CA TRP A 24 -7.51 -4.43 -9.97
C TRP A 24 -7.75 -5.90 -9.62
N VAL A 25 -7.24 -6.32 -8.47
CA VAL A 25 -7.41 -7.69 -7.96
C VAL A 25 -8.22 -7.65 -6.67
N ARG A 26 -9.14 -8.60 -6.48
CA ARG A 26 -9.86 -8.74 -5.21
C ARG A 26 -8.89 -9.25 -4.15
N VAL A 27 -8.74 -8.50 -3.05
CA VAL A 27 -7.83 -8.81 -1.93
C VAL A 27 -8.55 -9.10 -0.62
N PHE A 28 -9.88 -9.00 -0.60
CA PHE A 28 -10.68 -9.36 0.58
C PHE A 28 -11.27 -10.77 0.43
N ASN A 29 -11.57 -11.40 1.56
CA ASN A 29 -12.29 -12.68 1.65
C ASN A 29 -13.81 -12.46 1.47
N ASP A 30 -14.60 -13.50 1.69
CA ASP A 30 -16.07 -13.41 1.59
C ASP A 30 -16.72 -12.80 2.84
N SER A 31 -15.97 -12.67 3.93
CA SER A 31 -16.37 -11.95 5.15
C SER A 31 -16.04 -10.45 5.11
N GLU A 32 -15.65 -9.93 3.94
CA GLU A 32 -15.23 -8.53 3.76
C GLU A 32 -14.01 -8.11 4.60
N GLU A 33 -13.15 -9.06 4.96
CA GLU A 33 -11.89 -8.79 5.64
C GLU A 33 -10.71 -8.93 4.67
N LEU A 34 -9.62 -8.19 4.93
CA LEU A 34 -8.39 -8.31 4.16
C LEU A 34 -7.85 -9.75 4.26
N ASP A 35 -7.73 -10.41 3.12
CA ASP A 35 -7.25 -11.77 3.04
C ASP A 35 -5.73 -11.77 2.98
N GLU A 36 -5.09 -12.37 4.00
CA GLU A 36 -3.63 -12.38 4.12
C GLU A 36 -2.96 -13.05 2.91
N MET A 37 -3.51 -14.15 2.40
CA MET A 37 -2.91 -14.87 1.29
C MET A 37 -2.96 -14.05 -0.01
N LYS A 38 -4.11 -13.43 -0.29
CA LYS A 38 -4.27 -12.56 -1.48
C LYS A 38 -3.44 -11.29 -1.37
N PHE A 39 -3.39 -10.69 -0.18
CA PHE A 39 -2.55 -9.54 0.10
C PHE A 39 -1.07 -9.88 -0.09
N SER A 40 -0.57 -10.92 0.57
CA SER A 40 0.84 -11.32 0.51
C SER A 40 1.27 -11.64 -0.91
N LYS A 41 0.42 -12.32 -1.68
CA LYS A 41 0.70 -12.55 -3.11
C LYS A 41 0.86 -11.24 -3.89
N LEU A 42 -0.10 -10.32 -3.78
CA LEU A 42 -0.01 -9.01 -4.45
C LEU A 42 1.22 -8.22 -3.97
N PHE A 43 1.52 -8.29 -2.68
CA PHE A 43 2.60 -7.59 -2.03
C PHE A 43 3.96 -8.10 -2.51
N GLU A 44 4.22 -9.40 -2.45
CA GLU A 44 5.47 -10.02 -2.85
C GLU A 44 5.72 -9.87 -4.36
N ASP A 45 4.69 -9.99 -5.19
CA ASP A 45 4.81 -9.78 -6.65
C ASP A 45 5.26 -8.34 -7.00
N THR A 46 4.98 -7.38 -6.12
CA THR A 46 5.15 -5.94 -6.39
C THR A 46 6.32 -5.31 -5.63
N ILE A 47 6.32 -5.46 -4.31
CA ILE A 47 7.28 -4.88 -3.37
C ILE A 47 8.39 -5.89 -3.09
N GLN A 48 9.62 -5.52 -3.42
CA GLN A 48 10.81 -6.35 -3.21
C GLN A 48 11.74 -5.79 -2.11
N SER A 49 11.29 -4.74 -1.41
CA SER A 49 12.07 -4.07 -0.38
C SER A 49 11.69 -4.58 1.01
N ASP A 50 12.67 -4.68 1.91
CA ASP A 50 12.47 -5.12 3.30
C ASP A 50 11.77 -4.06 4.17
N ILE A 51 11.87 -2.79 3.77
CA ILE A 51 11.21 -1.65 4.43
C ILE A 51 10.21 -1.03 3.47
N VAL A 52 9.02 -0.74 4.00
CA VAL A 52 7.92 -0.09 3.29
C VAL A 52 7.41 1.11 4.05
N VAL A 53 6.77 1.99 3.29
CA VAL A 53 6.06 3.16 3.76
C VAL A 53 4.57 2.90 3.55
N ILE A 54 3.79 3.01 4.61
CA ILE A 54 2.33 2.78 4.60
C ILE A 54 1.65 4.09 4.97
N TYR A 55 0.73 4.53 4.12
CA TYR A 55 0.05 5.80 4.24
C TYR A 55 -1.43 5.64 3.91
N GLN A 56 -2.29 6.06 4.83
CA GLN A 56 -3.73 6.21 4.60
C GLN A 56 -4.14 7.68 4.73
N SER A 57 -3.56 8.40 5.69
CA SER A 57 -3.82 9.82 5.93
C SER A 57 -2.65 10.46 6.68
N SER A 58 -2.77 11.75 7.00
CA SER A 58 -1.76 12.47 7.80
C SER A 58 -1.61 11.94 9.23
N ILE A 59 -2.61 11.20 9.74
CA ILE A 59 -2.59 10.58 11.08
C ILE A 59 -2.20 9.10 11.02
N ASN A 60 -2.58 8.40 9.95
CA ASN A 60 -2.32 6.97 9.77
C ASN A 60 -1.21 6.80 8.74
N VAL A 61 0.02 6.96 9.22
CA VAL A 61 1.23 6.92 8.41
C VAL A 61 2.36 6.30 9.22
N THR A 62 3.08 5.36 8.60
CA THR A 62 4.22 4.71 9.25
C THR A 62 5.22 4.16 8.24
N GLU A 63 6.46 4.01 8.68
CA GLU A 63 7.48 3.19 8.04
C GLU A 63 7.57 1.88 8.84
N ALA A 64 7.57 0.75 8.15
CA ALA A 64 7.54 -0.55 8.81
C ALA A 64 8.32 -1.59 7.99
N LYS A 65 8.61 -2.74 8.62
CA LYS A 65 9.13 -3.89 7.88
C LYS A 65 8.06 -4.45 6.96
N ALA A 66 8.47 -5.01 5.83
CA ALA A 66 7.58 -5.68 4.89
C ALA A 66 6.75 -6.79 5.59
N SER A 67 7.36 -7.52 6.53
CA SER A 67 6.69 -8.55 7.33
C SER A 67 5.55 -8.05 8.22
N GLU A 68 5.54 -6.76 8.56
CA GLU A 68 4.52 -6.13 9.43
C GLU A 68 3.42 -5.46 8.59
N ALA A 69 3.58 -5.40 7.27
CA ALA A 69 2.71 -4.63 6.39
C ALA A 69 1.25 -5.11 6.44
N PHE A 70 1.01 -6.43 6.50
CA PHE A 70 -0.34 -6.98 6.53
C PHE A 70 -1.13 -6.46 7.74
N GLU A 71 -0.58 -6.58 8.95
CA GLU A 71 -1.26 -6.18 10.18
C GLU A 71 -1.59 -4.68 10.19
N ILE A 72 -0.66 -3.84 9.73
CA ILE A 72 -0.84 -2.39 9.66
C ILE A 72 -1.91 -2.03 8.63
N VAL A 73 -1.85 -2.64 7.43
CA VAL A 73 -2.81 -2.37 6.35
C VAL A 73 -4.21 -2.83 6.74
N ALA A 74 -4.35 -4.00 7.38
CA ALA A 74 -5.62 -4.51 7.87
C ALA A 74 -6.29 -3.55 8.89
N GLN A 75 -5.49 -2.82 9.68
CA GLN A 75 -6.00 -1.78 10.58
C GLN A 75 -6.34 -0.50 9.82
N PHE A 76 -5.46 -0.03 8.93
CA PHE A 76 -5.61 1.26 8.27
C PHE A 76 -6.72 1.27 7.22
N VAL A 77 -6.93 0.15 6.52
CA VAL A 77 -7.91 0.07 5.41
C VAL A 77 -9.35 0.28 5.88
N LYS A 78 -9.64 -0.01 7.14
CA LYS A 78 -10.94 0.28 7.78
C LYS A 78 -11.29 1.78 7.79
N HIS A 79 -10.30 2.65 7.58
CA HIS A 79 -10.45 4.10 7.61
C HIS A 79 -10.35 4.76 6.23
N GLY A 80 -10.09 3.99 5.17
CA GLY A 80 -10.03 4.47 3.80
C GLY A 80 -8.92 3.81 2.99
N VAL A 81 -8.66 4.34 1.80
CA VAL A 81 -7.67 3.82 0.87
C VAL A 81 -6.27 3.85 1.49
N VAL A 82 -5.58 2.72 1.48
CA VAL A 82 -4.20 2.58 1.97
C VAL A 82 -3.26 2.51 0.79
N LYS A 83 -2.21 3.32 0.84
CA LYS A 83 -1.11 3.31 -0.12
C LYS A 83 0.13 2.74 0.56
N ILE A 84 0.77 1.82 -0.11
CA ILE A 84 2.00 1.17 0.31
C ILE A 84 3.04 1.47 -0.76
N ALA A 85 4.25 1.82 -0.37
CA ALA A 85 5.35 1.97 -1.31
C ALA A 85 6.66 1.49 -0.70
N ASP A 86 7.59 1.08 -1.55
CA ASP A 86 8.98 0.96 -1.10
C ASP A 86 9.59 2.35 -0.82
N VAL A 87 10.68 2.38 -0.04
CA VAL A 87 11.37 3.61 0.39
C VAL A 87 11.88 4.46 -0.79
N ARG A 88 12.15 3.84 -1.94
CA ARG A 88 12.60 4.50 -3.17
C ARG A 88 11.43 4.86 -4.09
N PHE A 89 10.21 4.51 -3.72
CA PHE A 89 8.96 4.72 -4.46
C PHE A 89 9.02 4.17 -5.89
N THR A 90 9.71 3.04 -6.07
CA THR A 90 9.79 2.36 -7.37
C THR A 90 8.63 1.39 -7.60
N SER A 91 8.01 0.94 -6.51
CA SER A 91 6.89 0.02 -6.44
C SER A 91 5.89 0.53 -5.40
N GLN A 92 4.62 0.40 -5.72
CA GLN A 92 3.52 0.88 -4.91
C GLN A 92 2.28 0.00 -5.06
N ILE A 93 1.51 -0.08 -3.99
CA ILE A 93 0.23 -0.78 -3.93
C ILE A 93 -0.80 0.17 -3.36
N GLU A 94 -2.00 0.14 -3.91
CA GLU A 94 -3.17 0.81 -3.36
C GLU A 94 -4.21 -0.24 -2.99
N ILE A 95 -4.70 -0.20 -1.75
CA ILE A 95 -5.75 -1.08 -1.23
C ILE A 95 -6.97 -0.22 -0.91
N ASP A 96 -8.07 -0.48 -1.61
CA ASP A 96 -9.34 0.19 -1.40
C ASP A 96 -10.21 -0.59 -0.39
N PRO A 97 -10.90 0.08 0.55
CA PRO A 97 -11.83 -0.57 1.48
C PRO A 97 -12.98 -1.34 0.80
N LEU A 98 -13.25 -1.12 -0.49
CA LEU A 98 -14.16 -1.93 -1.30
C LEU A 98 -13.62 -3.34 -1.64
N GLY A 99 -12.44 -3.69 -1.13
CA GLY A 99 -11.88 -5.03 -1.21
C GLY A 99 -11.03 -5.30 -2.45
N VAL A 100 -10.55 -4.23 -3.11
CA VAL A 100 -9.70 -4.31 -4.29
C VAL A 100 -8.31 -3.74 -4.02
N GLY A 101 -7.30 -4.39 -4.58
CA GLY A 101 -5.91 -3.96 -4.58
C GLY A 101 -5.44 -3.67 -5.99
N ALA A 102 -4.62 -2.64 -6.15
CA ALA A 102 -3.92 -2.33 -7.38
C ALA A 102 -2.43 -2.22 -7.11
N ALA A 103 -1.62 -2.81 -7.98
CA ALA A 103 -0.17 -2.74 -7.90
C ALA A 103 0.39 -1.95 -9.08
N TYR A 104 1.45 -1.21 -8.81
CA TYR A 104 2.22 -0.52 -9.82
C TYR A 104 3.71 -0.65 -9.51
N ARG A 105 4.49 -1.01 -10.51
CA ARG A 105 5.94 -1.06 -10.44
C ARG A 105 6.51 -0.33 -11.64
N THR A 106 7.37 0.65 -11.39
CA THR A 106 8.19 1.22 -12.45
C THR A 106 9.23 0.19 -12.84
N ASN A 107 9.07 -0.41 -14.01
CA ASN A 107 10.16 -1.14 -14.66
C ASN A 107 11.26 -0.12 -15.00
N LYS A 108 12.41 -0.24 -14.33
CA LYS A 108 13.67 0.17 -14.94
C LYS A 108 14.27 -1.03 -15.64
#